data_AF-A0A7X9JVN7-F1
#
_entry.id   AF-A0A7X9JVN7-F1
#
_cell.length_a   1.000
_cell.length_b   1.000
_cell.length_c   1.000
_cell.angle_alpha   90.00
_cell.angle_beta   90.00
_cell.angle_gamma   90.00
#
_symmetry.space_group_name_H-M   'P 1'
#
loop_
_entity.id
_entity.type
_entity.pdbx_description
1 polymer ?
#
loop_
_entity_poly.entity_id
_entity_poly.type
_entity_poly.pdbx_seq_one_letter_code
_entity_poly.pdbx_strand_id
1 'polypeptide(L)'
;MSSPTVLDKTYYFITKRMVETGQAPHYTEIAKELGVSMEEGRQVLRELFSRRVPGWLAPGTDFIASFAPFNNQPTQFRITIDGQQKWFGQ
;
A
#
# COMPACT_ATOMS: atom_id res chain seq x y z
N MET A 1 -20.52 13.00 -8.29
CA MET A 1 -19.18 12.60 -7.78
C MET A 1 -18.30 12.31 -8.98
N SER A 2 -17.06 12.80 -9.01
CA SER A 2 -16.11 12.51 -10.09
C SER A 2 -15.64 11.04 -10.02
N SER A 3 -15.30 10.46 -11.17
CA SER A 3 -14.70 9.13 -11.23
C SER A 3 -13.36 9.11 -10.46
N PRO A 4 -13.02 8.04 -9.73
CA PRO A 4 -11.75 7.92 -9.03
C PRO A 4 -10.56 7.98 -9.99
N THR A 5 -9.51 8.71 -9.59
CA THR A 5 -8.24 8.74 -10.33
C THR A 5 -7.51 7.40 -10.22
N VAL A 6 -6.46 7.21 -11.04
CA VAL A 6 -5.58 6.02 -10.92
C VAL A 6 -4.95 5.96 -9.52
N LEU A 7 -4.50 7.09 -8.97
CA LEU A 7 -3.92 7.15 -7.63
C LEU A 7 -4.94 6.79 -6.54
N ASP A 8 -6.20 7.20 -6.68
CA ASP A 8 -7.27 6.82 -5.74
C ASP A 8 -7.49 5.30 -5.76
N LYS A 9 -7.51 4.70 -6.95
CA LYS A 9 -7.63 3.24 -7.12
C LYS A 9 -6.43 2.51 -6.50
N THR A 10 -5.22 3.00 -6.73
CA THR A 10 -4.00 2.42 -6.14
C THR A 10 -4.00 2.53 -4.62
N TYR A 11 -4.32 3.70 -4.07
CA TYR A 11 -4.43 3.91 -2.63
C TYR A 11 -5.45 2.96 -2.00
N TYR A 12 -6.64 2.88 -2.60
CA TYR A 12 -7.70 1.98 -2.15
C TYR A 12 -7.25 0.52 -2.21
N PHE A 13 -6.61 0.09 -3.30
CA PHE A 13 -6.12 -1.27 -3.45
C PHE A 13 -5.08 -1.63 -2.38
N ILE A 14 -4.08 -0.78 -2.15
CA ILE A 14 -3.07 -1.00 -1.10
C ILE A 14 -3.74 -1.13 0.26
N THR A 15 -4.65 -0.21 0.60
CA THR A 15 -5.39 -0.22 1.87
C THR A 15 -6.20 -1.50 2.04
N LYS A 16 -6.94 -1.90 1.00
CA LYS A 16 -7.75 -3.12 0.99
C LYS A 16 -6.88 -4.36 1.17
N ARG A 17 -5.76 -4.46 0.44
CA ARG A 17 -4.82 -5.59 0.55
C ARG A 17 -4.19 -5.68 1.93
N MET A 18 -3.84 -4.53 2.53
CA MET A 18 -3.40 -4.48 3.93
C MET A 18 -4.48 -5.09 4.82
N VAL A 19 -5.70 -4.55 4.83
CA VAL A 19 -6.82 -5.02 5.66
C VAL A 19 -7.14 -6.52 5.46
N GLU A 20 -7.04 -7.05 4.25
CA GLU A 20 -7.36 -8.45 3.96
C GLU A 20 -6.25 -9.42 4.41
N THR A 21 -4.98 -9.02 4.24
CA THR A 21 -3.86 -9.98 4.29
C THR A 21 -2.86 -9.75 5.41
N GLY A 22 -2.78 -8.55 5.99
CA GLY A 22 -1.68 -8.18 6.87
C GLY A 22 -0.44 -7.65 6.14
N GLN A 23 -0.40 -7.75 4.81
CA GLN A 23 0.79 -7.45 4.02
C GLN A 23 0.50 -6.43 2.92
N ALA A 24 1.47 -5.53 2.68
CA ALA A 24 1.36 -4.57 1.60
C ALA A 24 1.62 -5.28 0.27
N PRO A 25 0.88 -4.93 -0.79
CA PRO A 25 1.10 -5.54 -2.09
C PRO A 25 2.41 -5.07 -2.70
N HIS A 26 2.97 -5.88 -3.60
CA HIS A 26 4.06 -5.47 -4.47
C HIS A 26 3.55 -4.64 -5.67
N TYR A 27 4.41 -3.83 -6.31
CA TYR A 27 3.99 -3.05 -7.49
C TYR A 27 3.49 -3.92 -8.65
N THR A 28 3.89 -5.20 -8.71
CA THR A 28 3.37 -6.16 -9.70
C THR A 28 1.91 -6.53 -9.44
N GLU A 29 1.49 -6.58 -8.17
CA GLU A 29 0.07 -6.77 -7.82
C GLU A 29 -0.73 -5.50 -8.15
N ILE A 30 -0.15 -4.32 -7.94
CA ILE A 30 -0.74 -3.03 -8.35
C ILE A 30 -0.92 -2.98 -9.87
N ALA A 31 0.10 -3.36 -10.64
CA ALA A 31 0.03 -3.42 -12.10
C ALA A 31 -1.10 -4.34 -12.57
N LYS A 32 -1.21 -5.52 -11.96
CA LYS A 32 -2.26 -6.49 -12.23
C LYS A 32 -3.66 -5.94 -11.93
N GLU A 33 -3.84 -5.28 -10.78
CA GLU A 33 -5.11 -4.65 -10.40
C GLU A 33 -5.53 -3.56 -11.38
N LEU A 34 -4.57 -2.74 -11.84
CA LEU A 34 -4.83 -1.64 -12.76
C LEU A 34 -4.94 -2.09 -14.22
N GLY A 35 -4.55 -3.33 -14.55
CA GLY A 35 -4.53 -3.83 -15.93
C GLY A 35 -3.45 -3.17 -16.80
N VAL A 36 -2.32 -2.80 -16.20
CA VAL A 36 -1.21 -2.08 -16.86
C VAL A 36 0.08 -2.90 -16.85
N SER A 37 1.12 -2.43 -17.55
CA SER A 37 2.44 -3.06 -17.49
C SER A 37 3.06 -2.97 -16.10
N MET A 38 4.03 -3.84 -15.80
CA MET A 38 4.73 -3.82 -14.51
C MET A 38 5.45 -2.49 -14.25
N GLU A 39 6.01 -1.89 -15.30
CA GLU A 39 6.72 -0.60 -15.19
C GLU A 39 5.75 0.54 -14.89
N GLU A 40 4.58 0.58 -15.54
CA GLU A 40 3.53 1.55 -15.22
C GLU A 40 3.04 1.38 -13.77
N GLY A 41 2.82 0.14 -13.30
CA GLY A 41 2.45 -0.11 -11.91
C GLY A 41 3.51 0.36 -10.91
N ARG A 42 4.80 0.19 -11.23
CA ARG A 42 5.93 0.69 -10.43
C ARG A 42 5.97 2.22 -10.40
N GLN A 43 5.74 2.87 -11.55
CA GLN A 43 5.70 4.34 -11.64
C GLN A 43 4.53 4.92 -10.86
N VAL A 44 3.35 4.31 -10.96
CA VAL A 44 2.16 4.72 -10.19
C VAL A 44 2.40 4.59 -8.67
N LEU A 45 3.05 3.50 -8.22
CA LEU A 45 3.44 3.35 -6.82
C LEU A 45 4.36 4.51 -6.38
N ARG A 46 5.42 4.80 -7.14
CA ARG A 46 6.35 5.89 -6.81
C ARG A 46 5.67 7.26 -6.85
N GLU A 47 4.78 7.48 -7.81
CA GLU A 47 4.00 8.71 -7.89
C GLU A 47 3.14 8.88 -6.64
N LEU A 48 2.44 7.82 -6.20
CA LEU A 48 1.61 7.86 -4.99
C LEU A 48 2.43 8.32 -3.77
N PHE A 49 3.61 7.76 -3.55
CA PHE A 49 4.49 8.17 -2.43
C PHE A 49 5.07 9.58 -2.62
N SER A 50 5.28 10.03 -3.86
CA SER A 50 5.71 11.42 -4.13
C SER A 50 4.65 12.48 -3.77
N ARG A 51 3.36 12.09 -3.75
CA ARG A 51 2.24 12.94 -3.31
C ARG A 51 2.12 13.09 -1.78
N ARG A 52 3.16 12.71 -1.02
CA ARG A 52 3.22 12.81 0.45
C ARG A 52 2.13 12.02 1.18
N VAL A 53 1.76 10.86 0.65
CA VAL A 53 1.00 9.87 1.45
C VAL A 53 1.82 9.51 2.68
N PRO A 54 1.25 9.48 3.90
CA PRO A 54 1.97 9.09 5.11
C PRO A 54 2.43 7.62 5.03
N GLY A 55 3.70 7.41 4.77
CA GLY A 55 4.28 6.09 4.57
C GLY A 55 5.67 6.15 3.94
N TRP A 56 6.35 4.99 3.91
CA TRP A 56 7.70 4.86 3.37
C TRP A 56 7.83 3.60 2.53
N LEU A 57 8.58 3.70 1.43
CA LEU A 57 9.17 2.54 0.77
C LEU A 57 10.44 2.13 1.52
N ALA A 58 10.74 0.83 1.56
CA ALA A 58 11.99 0.34 2.13
C ALA A 58 13.18 0.86 1.29
N PRO A 59 14.26 1.35 1.92
CA PRO A 59 15.37 2.01 1.21
C PRO A 59 15.95 1.16 0.08
N GLY A 60 16.11 1.79 -1.10
CA GLY A 60 16.68 1.12 -2.28
C GLY A 60 15.75 0.09 -2.95
N THR A 61 14.48 0.01 -2.54
CA THR A 61 13.51 -0.94 -3.09
C THR A 61 12.18 -0.25 -3.43
N ASP A 62 11.26 -1.01 -4.02
CA ASP A 62 9.86 -0.62 -4.20
C ASP A 62 8.92 -1.38 -3.23
N PHE A 63 9.46 -1.95 -2.14
CA PHE A 63 8.66 -2.56 -1.10
C PHE A 63 8.04 -1.50 -0.19
N ILE A 64 6.74 -1.57 0.02
CA ILE A 64 6.04 -0.73 0.99
C ILE A 64 6.44 -1.22 2.39
N ALA A 65 7.20 -0.41 3.12
CA ALA A 65 7.52 -0.68 4.52
C ALA A 65 6.39 -0.19 5.44
N SER A 66 5.73 0.90 5.03
CA SER A 66 4.80 1.63 5.87
C SER A 66 3.79 2.37 5.00
N PHE A 67 2.50 2.26 5.33
CA PHE A 67 1.40 2.90 4.60
C PHE A 67 0.23 3.16 5.55
N ALA A 68 0.01 4.41 5.94
CA ALA A 68 -0.81 4.72 7.11
C ALA A 68 -2.25 4.22 6.95
N PRO A 69 -2.85 3.67 8.02
CA PRO A 69 -2.34 3.60 9.40
C PRO A 69 -1.37 2.43 9.68
N PHE A 70 -1.02 1.64 8.66
CA PHE A 70 -0.30 0.38 8.83
C PHE A 70 1.22 0.50 8.68
N ASN A 71 1.90 -0.47 9.28
CA ASN A 71 3.32 -0.75 9.13
C ASN A 71 3.53 -2.25 8.87
N ASN A 72 4.34 -2.59 7.87
CA ASN A 72 4.70 -3.98 7.54
C ASN A 72 5.86 -4.51 8.39
N GLN A 73 6.51 -3.66 9.16
CA GLN A 73 7.48 -4.02 10.17
C GLN A 73 6.81 -4.07 11.55
N PRO A 74 7.20 -4.99 12.44
CA PRO A 74 6.72 -4.99 13.82
C PRO A 74 7.01 -3.68 14.53
N THR A 75 5.96 -3.08 15.12
CA THR A 75 6.07 -1.93 16.02
C THR A 75 5.38 -2.25 17.35
N GLN A 76 5.48 -1.33 18.32
CA GLN A 76 4.75 -1.44 19.59
C GLN A 76 3.24 -1.26 19.41
N PHE A 77 2.80 -0.62 18.32
CA PHE A 77 1.39 -0.40 18.01
C PHE A 77 0.83 -1.60 17.26
N ARG A 78 0.04 -2.44 17.94
CA ARG A 78 -0.60 -3.60 17.31
C ARG A 78 -2.02 -3.25 16.90
N ILE A 79 -2.35 -3.51 15.64
CA ILE A 79 -3.69 -3.32 15.09
C ILE A 79 -4.37 -4.69 14.96
N THR A 80 -5.61 -4.76 15.42
CA THR A 80 -6.48 -5.94 15.31
C THR A 80 -7.67 -5.57 14.43
N ILE A 81 -7.94 -6.39 13.42
CA ILE A 81 -9.10 -6.26 12.53
C ILE A 81 -9.87 -7.58 12.60
N ASP A 82 -11.17 -7.51 12.84
CA ASP A 82 -12.07 -8.68 12.97
C ASP A 82 -11.53 -9.77 13.93
N GLY A 83 -10.95 -9.33 15.05
CA GLY A 83 -10.38 -10.22 16.07
C GLY A 83 -9.03 -10.85 15.73
N GLN A 84 -8.46 -10.56 14.55
CA GLN A 84 -7.15 -11.07 14.13
C GLN A 84 -6.07 -10.00 14.34
N GLN A 85 -4.94 -10.36 14.96
CA GLN A 85 -3.80 -9.46 15.10
C GLN A 85 -2.73 -9.84 14.07
N LYS A 86 -2.76 -9.18 12.92
CA LYS A 86 -1.75 -9.34 11.86
C LYS A 86 -0.96 -8.07 11.58
N TRP A 87 -1.46 -6.93 12.03
CA TRP A 87 -1.02 -5.61 11.61
C TRP A 87 -0.29 -4.85 12.70
N PHE A 88 0.59 -3.95 12.28
CA PHE A 88 1.23 -2.96 13.13
C PHE A 88 0.87 -1.55 12.67
N GLY A 89 0.92 -0.58 13.59
CA GLY A 89 0.74 0.84 13.31
C GLY A 89 2.08 1.58 13.08
N GLN A 90 2.00 2.77 12.47
CA GLN A 90 3.15 3.69 12.31
C GLN A 90 3.48 4.44 13.60
#